data_AF-A0A372JV03-F1
#
_entry.id   AF-A0A372JV03-F1
#
_cell.length_a   1.000
_cell.length_b   1.000
_cell.length_c   1.000
_cell.angle_alpha   90.00
_cell.angle_beta   90.00
_cell.angle_gamma   90.00
#
_symmetry.space_group_name_H-M   'P 1'
#
loop_
_entity.id
_entity.type
_entity.pdbx_description
1 polymer ?
#
loop_
_entity_poly.entity_id
_entity_poly.type
_entity_poly.pdbx_seq_one_letter_code
_entity_poly.pdbx_strand_id
1 'polypeptide(L)'
;MVTSVTAQRTPFLFRPLVLDDRSIRLDKTGHLPGDPEVRRRLEGVVAAFAAGYGAGLASGRGPLEPDAPTAPGTAPAPAGVPAALAGFAYEGAAMSRALLDVLTGTRGRRVAGLLEGPGRRHFHLVHVGIGWAYSRLRLRPWSGVPGARGLPRWLAWDGWGFHQAYVRPGPVFYEHRVERGARGPAMPVRDQGAGRALWFHTCADPETVGRVIAGFPPHRRGDLWSGVGLAAAYTGVRPPDVLASLLRIAEGHRADLAQGAAFAAKARVLAGEVPGDVRDAIETLCSASPATAAKWTDIAHDEAADHGDSLEDYQYWRTLVRREWRRHDGGLVRREWRRHDGGGGQW
;
A
#
# COMPACT_ATOMS: atom_id res chain seq x y z
N MET A 1 13.47 -20.56 11.09
CA MET A 1 14.83 -20.34 10.53
C MET A 1 14.68 -20.19 9.04
N VAL A 2 15.02 -19.03 8.48
CA VAL A 2 14.98 -18.80 7.02
C VAL A 2 16.12 -19.60 6.41
N THR A 3 15.81 -20.67 5.69
CA THR A 3 16.77 -21.43 4.90
C THR A 3 17.28 -20.55 3.76
N SER A 4 18.60 -20.47 3.62
CA SER A 4 19.29 -19.69 2.59
C SER A 4 18.82 -20.12 1.19
N VAL A 5 17.98 -19.29 0.57
CA VAL A 5 17.66 -19.38 -0.86
C VAL A 5 18.95 -19.31 -1.67
N THR A 6 19.11 -20.19 -2.66
CA THR A 6 20.25 -20.18 -3.59
C THR A 6 20.33 -18.81 -4.25
N ALA A 7 21.28 -17.98 -3.82
CA ALA A 7 21.42 -16.62 -4.30
C ALA A 7 21.78 -16.63 -5.78
N GLN A 8 20.79 -16.39 -6.65
CA GLN A 8 21.06 -16.03 -8.04
C GLN A 8 22.01 -14.82 -8.03
N ARG A 9 23.20 -14.98 -8.62
CA ARG A 9 24.24 -13.95 -8.57
C ARG A 9 23.79 -12.73 -9.37
N THR A 10 23.65 -11.59 -8.71
CA THR A 10 23.41 -10.30 -9.38
C THR A 10 24.51 -10.05 -10.41
N PRO A 11 24.17 -9.74 -11.68
CA PRO A 11 25.16 -9.43 -12.70
C PRO A 11 26.09 -8.30 -12.24
N PHE A 12 27.40 -8.40 -12.58
CA PHE A 12 28.43 -7.46 -12.12
C PHE A 12 28.06 -5.98 -12.38
N LEU A 13 27.45 -5.69 -13.54
CA LEU A 13 27.01 -4.36 -13.95
C LEU A 13 25.96 -3.74 -13.00
N PHE A 14 25.18 -4.55 -12.29
CA PHE A 14 24.08 -4.10 -11.43
C PHE A 14 24.41 -4.15 -9.93
N ARG A 15 25.65 -4.50 -9.55
CA ARG A 15 26.11 -4.47 -8.16
C ARG A 15 25.90 -3.14 -7.43
N PRO A 16 26.07 -1.96 -8.06
CA PRO A 16 25.79 -0.68 -7.40
C PRO A 16 24.32 -0.45 -7.05
N LEU A 17 23.39 -1.23 -7.63
CA LEU A 17 21.96 -1.11 -7.37
C LEU A 17 21.51 -1.94 -6.17
N VAL A 18 22.31 -2.92 -5.76
CA VAL A 18 22.01 -3.82 -4.62
C VAL A 18 21.57 -2.98 -3.43
N LEU A 19 20.37 -3.28 -2.93
CA LEU A 19 19.87 -2.68 -1.71
C LEU A 19 20.65 -3.28 -0.55
N ASP A 20 21.34 -2.44 0.20
CA ASP A 20 21.85 -2.86 1.50
C ASP A 20 20.66 -3.02 2.42
N ASP A 21 20.36 -4.25 2.85
CA ASP A 21 19.28 -4.54 3.78
C ASP A 21 19.34 -3.64 5.02
N ARG A 22 20.53 -3.23 5.47
CA ARG A 22 20.71 -2.32 6.61
C ARG A 22 20.19 -0.91 6.33
N SER A 23 20.16 -0.48 5.06
CA SER A 23 19.76 0.88 4.66
C SER A 23 18.24 1.10 4.66
N ILE A 24 17.44 0.04 4.82
CA ILE A 24 15.98 0.08 4.86
C ILE A 24 15.42 -0.45 6.19
N ARG A 25 16.26 -0.80 7.17
CA ARG A 25 15.77 -1.24 8.48
C ARG A 25 15.29 -0.06 9.32
N LEU A 26 14.23 -0.29 10.10
CA LEU A 26 13.58 0.75 10.87
C LEU A 26 14.51 1.41 11.93
N ASP A 27 15.45 0.68 12.52
CA ASP A 27 16.45 1.22 13.48
C ASP A 27 17.45 2.19 12.84
N LYS A 28 17.64 2.13 11.52
CA LYS A 28 18.75 2.82 10.83
C LYS A 28 18.30 4.00 9.99
N THR A 29 17.01 4.18 9.79
CA THR A 29 16.44 5.22 8.91
C THR A 29 15.68 6.32 9.66
N GLY A 30 15.92 6.46 10.97
CA GLY A 30 15.32 7.53 11.78
C GLY A 30 13.83 7.33 12.06
N HIS A 31 13.36 6.07 12.08
CA HIS A 31 12.01 5.75 12.55
C HIS A 31 11.98 5.65 14.06
N LEU A 32 10.80 5.94 14.60
CA LEU A 32 10.60 5.95 16.04
C LEU A 32 10.61 4.53 16.59
N PRO A 33 11.11 4.33 17.83
CA PRO A 33 10.95 3.07 18.52
C PRO A 33 9.46 2.83 18.81
N GLY A 34 9.12 1.59 19.13
CA GLY A 34 7.76 1.21 19.51
C GLY A 34 7.74 -0.19 20.09
N ASP A 35 6.56 -0.78 20.13
CA ASP A 35 6.33 -2.15 20.58
C ASP A 35 7.27 -3.14 19.84
N PRO A 36 8.10 -3.94 20.56
CA PRO A 36 9.07 -4.82 19.92
C PRO A 36 8.46 -5.88 19.00
N GLU A 37 7.26 -6.37 19.32
CA GLU A 37 6.57 -7.40 18.53
C GLU A 37 6.01 -6.80 17.25
N VAL A 38 5.35 -5.64 17.34
CA VAL A 38 4.88 -4.88 16.17
C VAL A 38 6.05 -4.56 15.25
N ARG A 39 7.15 -4.09 15.83
CA ARG A 39 8.37 -3.77 15.11
C ARG A 39 8.90 -4.98 14.34
N ARG A 40 9.02 -6.14 15.01
CA ARG A 40 9.47 -7.39 14.38
C ARG A 40 8.60 -7.77 13.19
N ARG A 41 7.28 -7.60 13.28
CA ARG A 41 6.36 -7.85 12.17
C ARG A 41 6.54 -6.88 11.01
N LEU A 42 6.71 -5.58 11.29
CA LEU A 42 7.00 -4.57 10.27
C LEU A 42 8.38 -4.79 9.61
N GLU A 43 9.39 -5.23 10.37
CA GLU A 43 10.69 -5.61 9.82
C GLU A 43 10.59 -6.85 8.93
N GLY A 44 9.68 -7.78 9.22
CA GLY A 44 9.35 -8.90 8.33
C GLY A 44 8.79 -8.45 6.97
N VAL A 45 7.95 -7.40 6.97
CA VAL A 45 7.46 -6.76 5.73
C VAL A 45 8.62 -6.16 4.93
N VAL A 46 9.52 -5.43 5.59
CA VAL A 46 10.71 -4.84 4.96
C VAL A 46 11.63 -5.92 4.39
N ALA A 47 11.84 -7.02 5.12
CA ALA A 47 12.65 -8.15 4.66
C ALA A 47 12.05 -8.84 3.42
N ALA A 48 10.72 -9.03 3.37
CA ALA A 48 10.05 -9.57 2.19
C ALA A 48 10.21 -8.66 0.96
N PHE A 49 10.07 -7.34 1.14
CA PHE A 49 10.36 -6.36 0.09
C PHE A 49 11.80 -6.48 -0.41
N ALA A 50 12.79 -6.56 0.50
CA ALA A 50 14.20 -6.69 0.16
C ALA A 50 14.50 -7.97 -0.62
N ALA A 51 13.94 -9.10 -0.18
CA ALA A 51 14.07 -10.39 -0.86
C ALA A 51 13.53 -10.33 -2.29
N GLY A 52 12.34 -9.75 -2.47
CA GLY A 52 11.76 -9.51 -3.79
C GLY A 52 12.59 -8.58 -4.67
N TYR A 53 13.14 -7.50 -4.11
CA TYR A 53 14.06 -6.60 -4.81
C TYR A 53 15.28 -7.34 -5.33
N GLY A 54 15.95 -8.11 -4.45
CA GLY A 54 17.12 -8.91 -4.78
C GLY A 54 16.84 -9.93 -5.88
N ALA A 55 15.74 -10.68 -5.76
CA ALA A 55 15.31 -11.64 -6.77
C ALA A 55 15.00 -10.97 -8.12
N GLY A 56 14.29 -9.84 -8.11
CA GLY A 56 14.00 -9.07 -9.32
C GLY A 56 15.25 -8.51 -10.00
N LEU A 57 16.27 -8.12 -9.21
CA LEU A 57 17.56 -7.61 -9.69
C LEU A 57 18.42 -8.73 -10.27
N ALA A 58 18.41 -9.92 -9.65
CA ALA A 58 19.18 -11.07 -10.06
C ALA A 58 18.64 -11.73 -11.33
N SER A 59 17.33 -11.98 -11.40
CA SER A 59 16.72 -12.66 -12.54
C SER A 59 16.69 -11.75 -13.77
N GLY A 60 16.50 -10.43 -13.57
CA GLY A 60 16.44 -9.42 -14.63
C GLY A 60 15.29 -9.57 -15.63
N ARG A 61 14.68 -10.76 -15.79
CA ARG A 61 13.47 -11.12 -16.56
C ARG A 61 12.85 -12.39 -15.93
N GLY A 62 11.68 -12.82 -16.42
CA GLY A 62 11.05 -14.10 -16.02
C GLY A 62 10.27 -14.05 -14.69
N PRO A 63 9.64 -15.14 -14.26
CA PRO A 63 8.95 -15.20 -12.98
C PRO A 63 9.92 -15.14 -11.79
N LEU A 64 9.43 -14.67 -10.64
CA LEU A 64 10.12 -14.93 -9.38
C LEU A 64 9.84 -16.40 -9.07
N GLU A 65 10.88 -17.23 -8.99
CA GLU A 65 10.72 -18.67 -8.74
C GLU A 65 9.95 -18.88 -7.42
N PRO A 66 8.79 -19.55 -7.45
CA PRO A 66 8.07 -19.90 -6.22
C PRO A 66 8.70 -21.12 -5.55
N ASP A 67 8.64 -21.18 -4.22
CA ASP A 67 9.14 -22.34 -3.46
C ASP A 67 8.25 -23.59 -3.60
N ALA A 68 6.96 -23.42 -3.89
CA ALA A 68 5.99 -24.51 -3.89
C ALA A 68 4.80 -24.24 -4.82
N PRO A 69 4.07 -25.30 -5.23
CA PRO A 69 2.77 -25.16 -5.89
C PRO A 69 1.81 -24.42 -4.95
N THR A 70 1.28 -23.29 -5.40
CA THR A 70 0.26 -22.55 -4.68
C THR A 70 -1.11 -23.20 -4.81
N ALA A 71 -1.93 -23.09 -3.76
CA ALA A 71 -3.32 -23.51 -3.80
C ALA A 71 -4.05 -22.85 -4.99
N PRO A 72 -4.95 -23.56 -5.69
CA PRO A 72 -5.71 -22.99 -6.80
C PRO A 72 -6.35 -21.66 -6.40
N GLY A 73 -6.14 -20.62 -7.20
CA GLY A 73 -6.72 -19.30 -6.92
C GLY A 73 -5.85 -18.35 -6.08
N THR A 74 -4.74 -18.80 -5.49
CA THR A 74 -3.80 -17.93 -4.75
C THR A 74 -2.63 -17.47 -5.62
N ALA A 75 -2.08 -16.29 -5.35
CA ALA A 75 -0.89 -15.79 -6.06
C ALA A 75 0.40 -16.48 -5.57
N PRO A 76 1.34 -16.84 -6.47
CA PRO A 76 2.61 -17.47 -6.09
C PRO A 76 3.46 -16.54 -5.23
N ALA A 77 3.98 -17.04 -4.12
CA ALA A 77 4.95 -16.33 -3.29
C ALA A 77 6.39 -16.59 -3.81
N PRO A 78 7.26 -15.58 -3.85
CA PRO A 78 8.67 -15.80 -4.18
C PRO A 78 9.36 -16.74 -3.18
N ALA A 79 10.38 -17.45 -3.64
CA ALA A 79 11.18 -18.34 -2.80
C ALA A 79 11.66 -17.68 -1.49
N GLY A 80 11.47 -18.37 -0.37
CA GLY A 80 11.80 -17.94 0.99
C GLY A 80 10.85 -16.91 1.61
N VAL A 81 9.79 -16.48 0.91
CA VAL A 81 8.84 -15.46 1.38
C VAL A 81 7.51 -16.09 1.77
N PRO A 82 7.01 -15.88 3.00
CA PRO A 82 5.67 -16.33 3.40
C PRO A 82 4.57 -15.78 2.47
N ALA A 83 3.55 -16.58 2.17
CA ALA A 83 2.46 -16.19 1.27
C ALA A 83 1.79 -14.86 1.65
N ALA A 84 1.51 -14.68 2.95
CA ALA A 84 0.98 -13.43 3.50
C ALA A 84 1.85 -12.19 3.23
N LEU A 85 3.13 -12.35 2.90
CA LEU A 85 4.08 -11.27 2.58
C LEU A 85 4.44 -11.20 1.08
N ALA A 86 3.90 -12.09 0.24
CA ALA A 86 4.22 -12.15 -1.18
C ALA A 86 4.05 -10.81 -1.90
N GLY A 87 2.98 -10.07 -1.57
CA GLY A 87 2.72 -8.76 -2.15
C GLY A 87 3.89 -7.78 -2.00
N PHE A 88 4.51 -7.73 -0.83
CA PHE A 88 5.67 -6.86 -0.57
C PHE A 88 6.90 -7.28 -1.37
N ALA A 89 7.10 -8.59 -1.55
CA ALA A 89 8.16 -9.08 -2.42
C ALA A 89 7.92 -8.70 -3.90
N TYR A 90 6.68 -8.72 -4.39
CA TYR A 90 6.37 -8.20 -5.73
C TYR A 90 6.58 -6.68 -5.84
N GLU A 91 6.32 -5.91 -4.78
CA GLU A 91 6.63 -4.48 -4.73
C GLU A 91 8.14 -4.24 -4.90
N GLY A 92 8.97 -4.98 -4.14
CA GLY A 92 10.43 -4.90 -4.26
C GLY A 92 10.95 -5.33 -5.62
N ALA A 93 10.43 -6.43 -6.16
CA ALA A 93 10.80 -6.92 -7.50
C ALA A 93 10.42 -5.93 -8.60
N ALA A 94 9.28 -5.25 -8.46
CA ALA A 94 8.88 -4.18 -9.36
C ALA A 94 9.83 -3.00 -9.31
N MET A 95 10.30 -2.62 -8.11
CA MET A 95 11.30 -1.57 -7.95
C MET A 95 12.61 -1.89 -8.66
N SER A 96 13.20 -3.07 -8.45
CA SER A 96 14.46 -3.43 -9.12
C SER A 96 14.30 -3.53 -10.63
N ARG A 97 13.18 -4.10 -11.11
CA ARG A 97 12.89 -4.21 -12.55
C ARG A 97 12.66 -2.85 -13.21
N ALA A 98 11.98 -1.93 -12.54
CA ALA A 98 11.79 -0.56 -13.03
C ALA A 98 13.13 0.20 -13.08
N LEU A 99 14.01 0.04 -12.07
CA LEU A 99 15.36 0.60 -12.11
C LEU A 99 16.16 0.06 -13.31
N LEU A 100 16.14 -1.25 -13.51
CA LEU A 100 16.79 -1.88 -14.67
C LEU A 100 16.21 -1.37 -15.99
N ASP A 101 14.89 -1.21 -16.07
CA ASP A 101 14.25 -0.74 -17.30
C ASP A 101 14.63 0.69 -17.68
N VAL A 102 14.73 1.58 -16.69
CA VAL A 102 15.20 2.95 -16.92
C VAL A 102 16.68 2.99 -17.28
N LEU A 103 17.53 2.29 -16.51
CA LEU A 103 18.99 2.35 -16.67
C LEU A 103 19.48 1.64 -17.94
N THR A 104 18.77 0.62 -18.42
CA THR A 104 19.13 -0.12 -19.64
C THR A 104 18.32 0.28 -20.86
N GLY A 105 17.43 1.29 -20.75
CA GLY A 105 16.62 1.79 -21.85
C GLY A 105 15.68 0.75 -22.46
N THR A 106 15.30 -0.29 -21.72
CA THR A 106 14.50 -1.41 -22.22
C THR A 106 13.00 -1.12 -22.28
N ARG A 107 12.59 0.15 -22.08
CA ARG A 107 11.22 0.64 -22.24
C ARG A 107 10.20 -0.21 -21.46
N GLY A 108 10.43 -0.42 -20.17
CA GLY A 108 9.45 -1.09 -19.29
C GLY A 108 9.21 -2.58 -19.54
N ARG A 109 9.98 -3.25 -20.40
CA ARG A 109 9.76 -4.67 -20.74
C ARG A 109 9.79 -5.61 -19.53
N ARG A 110 10.59 -5.31 -18.50
CA ARG A 110 10.69 -6.17 -17.30
C ARG A 110 9.49 -5.98 -16.38
N VAL A 111 9.04 -4.74 -16.24
CA VAL A 111 7.82 -4.40 -15.50
C VAL A 111 6.59 -4.98 -16.21
N ALA A 112 6.48 -4.84 -17.53
CA ALA A 112 5.40 -5.43 -18.32
C ALA A 112 5.33 -6.95 -18.14
N GLY A 113 6.46 -7.67 -18.26
CA GLY A 113 6.50 -9.11 -18.01
C GLY A 113 6.14 -9.51 -16.57
N LEU A 114 6.36 -8.62 -15.58
CA LEU A 114 5.90 -8.86 -14.21
C LEU A 114 4.37 -8.72 -14.10
N LEU A 115 3.79 -7.69 -14.73
CA LEU A 115 2.35 -7.41 -14.74
C LEU A 115 1.55 -8.44 -15.54
N GLU A 116 2.10 -8.95 -16.64
CA GLU A 116 1.48 -10.00 -17.47
C GLU A 116 1.64 -11.39 -16.85
N GLY A 117 2.67 -11.57 -16.01
CA GLY A 117 3.01 -12.84 -15.39
C GLY A 117 2.66 -12.90 -13.89
N PRO A 118 3.61 -13.29 -13.03
CA PRO A 118 3.32 -13.66 -11.64
C PRO A 118 2.89 -12.47 -10.76
N GLY A 119 3.22 -11.25 -11.16
CA GLY A 119 2.81 -10.03 -10.46
C GLY A 119 1.39 -9.56 -10.78
N ARG A 120 0.65 -10.20 -11.70
CA ARG A 120 -0.68 -9.70 -12.13
C ARG A 120 -1.66 -9.53 -10.98
N ARG A 121 -1.65 -10.47 -10.02
CA ARG A 121 -2.53 -10.44 -8.83
C ARG A 121 -2.08 -9.41 -7.79
N HIS A 122 -0.88 -8.88 -7.94
CA HIS A 122 -0.28 -7.85 -7.11
C HIS A 122 -0.07 -6.55 -7.89
N PHE A 123 -0.83 -6.30 -8.98
CA PHE A 123 -0.56 -5.17 -9.87
C PHE A 123 -0.55 -3.82 -9.13
N HIS A 124 -1.38 -3.62 -8.10
CA HIS A 124 -1.34 -2.42 -7.27
C HIS A 124 0.05 -2.18 -6.67
N LEU A 125 0.63 -3.21 -6.07
CA LEU A 125 1.97 -3.13 -5.47
C LEU A 125 3.08 -3.09 -6.52
N VAL A 126 2.88 -3.67 -7.70
CA VAL A 126 3.83 -3.47 -8.80
C VAL A 126 3.90 -1.99 -9.20
N HIS A 127 2.76 -1.28 -9.30
CA HIS A 127 2.75 0.16 -9.56
C HIS A 127 3.42 0.96 -8.45
N VAL A 128 3.19 0.61 -7.18
CA VAL A 128 3.87 1.21 -6.05
C VAL A 128 5.39 1.02 -6.16
N GLY A 129 5.87 -0.20 -6.43
CA GLY A 129 7.30 -0.49 -6.61
C GLY A 129 7.96 0.31 -7.74
N ILE A 130 7.24 0.56 -8.84
CA ILE A 130 7.71 1.48 -9.90
C ILE A 130 7.94 2.89 -9.31
N GLY A 131 7.02 3.37 -8.48
CA GLY A 131 7.15 4.65 -7.77
C GLY A 131 8.43 4.77 -6.94
N TRP A 132 8.79 3.72 -6.19
CA TRP A 132 10.05 3.64 -5.46
C TRP A 132 11.27 3.82 -6.37
N ALA A 133 11.29 3.13 -7.51
CA ALA A 133 12.39 3.21 -8.47
C ALA A 133 12.57 4.63 -9.01
N TYR A 134 11.48 5.27 -9.42
CA TYR A 134 11.51 6.64 -9.92
C TYR A 134 11.97 7.64 -8.84
N SER A 135 11.51 7.45 -7.60
CA SER A 135 11.92 8.27 -6.46
C SER A 135 13.41 8.16 -6.17
N ARG A 136 13.97 6.93 -6.18
CA ARG A 136 15.41 6.67 -6.05
C ARG A 136 16.23 7.33 -7.16
N LEU A 137 15.70 7.36 -8.39
CA LEU A 137 16.33 8.02 -9.55
C LEU A 137 16.08 9.55 -9.60
N ARG A 138 15.33 10.11 -8.65
CA ARG A 138 14.89 11.52 -8.65
C ARG A 138 14.10 11.91 -9.91
N LEU A 139 13.41 10.93 -10.50
CA LEU A 139 12.53 11.11 -11.65
C LEU A 139 11.07 11.24 -11.19
N ARG A 140 10.25 11.85 -12.05
CA ARG A 140 8.79 11.89 -11.88
C ARG A 140 8.19 10.66 -12.56
N PRO A 141 7.30 9.89 -11.90
CA PRO A 141 6.57 8.83 -12.58
C PRO A 141 5.62 9.48 -13.59
N TRP A 142 6.02 9.48 -14.87
CA TRP A 142 5.24 10.00 -16.00
C TRP A 142 4.82 8.85 -16.93
N SER A 143 3.93 9.14 -17.88
CA SER A 143 3.15 8.20 -18.72
C SER A 143 3.96 7.18 -19.54
N GLY A 144 5.29 7.29 -19.57
CA GLY A 144 6.19 6.40 -20.29
C GLY A 144 6.57 5.12 -19.55
N VAL A 145 5.72 4.58 -18.66
CA VAL A 145 5.91 3.24 -18.06
C VAL A 145 5.01 2.25 -18.80
N PRO A 146 5.54 1.48 -19.77
CA PRO A 146 4.77 0.45 -20.45
C PRO A 146 4.17 -0.56 -19.48
N GLY A 147 2.86 -0.75 -19.56
CA GLY A 147 2.07 -1.62 -18.67
C GLY A 147 1.31 -0.88 -17.57
N ALA A 148 1.65 0.38 -17.26
CA ALA A 148 0.91 1.20 -16.31
C ALA A 148 -0.28 1.89 -17.00
N ARG A 149 -1.43 1.20 -17.08
CA ARG A 149 -2.66 1.69 -17.70
C ARG A 149 -3.79 1.82 -16.68
N GLY A 150 -4.78 2.65 -17.00
CA GLY A 150 -5.94 2.89 -16.15
C GLY A 150 -5.60 3.65 -14.87
N LEU A 151 -6.61 3.82 -14.02
CA LEU A 151 -6.51 4.53 -12.74
C LEU A 151 -5.37 4.03 -11.83
N PRO A 152 -5.06 2.72 -11.75
CA PRO A 152 -3.98 2.24 -10.88
C PRO A 152 -2.57 2.75 -11.23
N ARG A 153 -2.35 3.31 -12.43
CA ARG A 153 -1.05 3.89 -12.80
C ARG A 153 -0.58 4.98 -11.84
N TRP A 154 -1.53 5.69 -11.22
CA TRP A 154 -1.26 6.77 -10.28
C TRP A 154 -0.66 6.28 -8.96
N LEU A 155 -0.75 4.98 -8.63
CA LEU A 155 -0.06 4.38 -7.49
C LEU A 155 1.47 4.47 -7.59
N ALA A 156 2.03 4.77 -8.77
CA ALA A 156 3.43 5.14 -8.86
C ALA A 156 3.75 6.43 -8.09
N TRP A 157 2.83 7.40 -7.99
CA TRP A 157 3.00 8.56 -7.13
C TRP A 157 2.86 8.22 -5.64
N ASP A 158 2.01 7.25 -5.30
CA ASP A 158 1.93 6.71 -3.93
C ASP A 158 3.27 6.08 -3.53
N GLY A 159 3.80 5.13 -4.30
CA GLY A 159 5.11 4.53 -4.01
C GLY A 159 6.26 5.55 -4.02
N TRP A 160 6.16 6.58 -4.87
CA TRP A 160 7.13 7.67 -4.90
C TRP A 160 7.13 8.46 -3.58
N GLY A 161 5.94 8.78 -3.07
CA GLY A 161 5.75 9.47 -1.79
C GLY A 161 6.13 8.62 -0.59
N PHE A 162 5.83 7.32 -0.62
CA PHE A 162 6.28 6.36 0.38
C PHE A 162 7.80 6.39 0.49
N HIS A 163 8.52 6.20 -0.62
CA HIS A 163 9.98 6.19 -0.62
C HIS A 163 10.56 7.47 -0.02
N GLN A 164 10.04 8.64 -0.41
CA GLN A 164 10.52 9.92 0.11
C GLN A 164 10.33 10.02 1.62
N ALA A 165 9.15 9.67 2.12
CA ALA A 165 8.82 9.74 3.54
C ALA A 165 9.55 8.68 4.36
N TYR A 166 9.79 7.50 3.79
CA TYR A 166 10.49 6.40 4.44
C TYR A 166 11.99 6.71 4.61
N VAL A 167 12.63 7.24 3.57
CA VAL A 167 14.08 7.54 3.59
C VAL A 167 14.38 8.87 4.27
N ARG A 168 13.44 9.82 4.27
CA ARG A 168 13.61 11.17 4.84
C ARG A 168 12.43 11.57 5.73
N PRO A 169 12.17 10.86 6.84
CA PRO A 169 11.02 11.12 7.68
C PRO A 169 11.05 12.54 8.27
N GLY A 170 12.23 13.03 8.67
CA GLY A 170 12.43 14.39 9.20
C GLY A 170 11.79 15.49 8.33
N PRO A 171 12.32 15.71 7.12
CA PRO A 171 11.79 16.71 6.19
C PRO A 171 10.33 16.48 5.80
N VAL A 172 9.87 15.24 5.69
CA VAL A 172 8.49 14.99 5.23
C VAL A 172 7.48 15.18 6.35
N PHE A 173 7.70 14.62 7.53
CA PHE A 173 6.71 14.58 8.62
C PHE A 173 6.76 15.78 9.56
N TYR A 174 7.90 16.47 9.68
CA TYR A 174 8.06 17.57 10.63
C TYR A 174 8.31 18.93 9.97
N GLU A 175 8.95 18.95 8.79
CA GLU A 175 9.06 20.18 7.98
C GLU A 175 7.95 20.29 6.91
N HIS A 176 7.10 19.26 6.79
CA HIS A 176 6.04 19.14 5.78
C HIS A 176 6.51 19.35 4.33
N ARG A 177 7.79 19.06 4.05
CA ARG A 177 8.43 19.36 2.77
C ARG A 177 7.78 18.58 1.63
N VAL A 178 7.47 19.29 0.55
CA VAL A 178 7.05 18.72 -0.74
C VAL A 178 8.14 18.96 -1.77
N GLU A 179 8.65 17.86 -2.32
CA GLU A 179 9.65 17.88 -3.36
C GLU A 179 9.12 18.54 -4.63
N ARG A 180 9.99 19.27 -5.35
CA ARG A 180 9.61 20.01 -6.56
C ARG A 180 8.85 19.13 -7.58
N GLY A 181 9.26 17.87 -7.76
CA GLY A 181 8.64 16.95 -8.70
C GLY A 181 7.19 16.57 -8.36
N ALA A 182 6.80 16.64 -7.09
CA ALA A 182 5.47 16.30 -6.58
C ALA A 182 4.60 17.53 -6.27
N ARG A 183 5.10 18.75 -6.50
CA ARG A 183 4.29 19.98 -6.38
C ARG A 183 3.22 19.97 -7.47
N GLY A 184 1.99 20.28 -7.08
CA GLY A 184 0.85 20.34 -7.99
C GLY A 184 -0.09 19.15 -7.85
N PRO A 185 -0.82 18.77 -8.93
CA PRO A 185 -1.96 17.86 -8.86
C PRO A 185 -1.68 16.47 -8.25
N ALA A 186 -0.44 15.98 -8.34
CA ALA A 186 -0.03 14.66 -7.82
C ALA A 186 0.24 14.63 -6.31
N MET A 187 0.27 15.78 -5.64
CA MET A 187 0.54 15.89 -4.21
C MET A 187 -0.38 15.00 -3.34
N PRO A 188 -1.70 14.91 -3.57
CA PRO A 188 -2.57 14.07 -2.76
C PRO A 188 -2.21 12.58 -2.85
N VAL A 189 -1.83 12.07 -4.03
CA VAL A 189 -1.43 10.67 -4.19
C VAL A 189 -0.06 10.41 -3.57
N ARG A 190 0.85 11.38 -3.70
CA ARG A 190 2.14 11.36 -3.00
C ARG A 190 1.94 11.31 -1.48
N ASP A 191 1.00 12.09 -0.94
CA ASP A 191 0.74 12.13 0.49
C ASP A 191 0.03 10.88 1.00
N GLN A 192 -0.76 10.18 0.17
CA GLN A 192 -1.20 8.81 0.47
C GLN A 192 0.00 7.88 0.70
N GLY A 193 1.00 7.96 -0.17
CA GLY A 193 2.27 7.24 0.01
C GLY A 193 2.99 7.62 1.29
N ALA A 194 3.06 8.91 1.60
CA ALA A 194 3.67 9.39 2.84
C ALA A 194 2.92 8.90 4.09
N GLY A 195 1.59 8.83 4.04
CA GLY A 195 0.75 8.29 5.11
C GLY A 195 0.99 6.80 5.35
N ARG A 196 1.19 6.02 4.28
CA ARG A 196 1.62 4.62 4.40
C ARG A 196 2.97 4.53 5.11
N ALA A 197 3.95 5.34 4.71
CA ALA A 197 5.26 5.36 5.36
C ALA A 197 5.19 5.84 6.82
N LEU A 198 4.23 6.72 7.16
CA LEU A 198 4.02 7.19 8.54
C LEU A 198 3.67 6.04 9.49
N TRP A 199 2.89 5.07 9.04
CA TRP A 199 2.58 3.86 9.80
C TRP A 199 3.84 3.09 10.21
N PHE A 200 4.80 2.95 9.29
CA PHE A 200 6.10 2.34 9.59
C PHE A 200 6.95 3.25 10.48
N HIS A 201 6.96 4.56 10.21
CA HIS A 201 7.76 5.53 10.95
C HIS A 201 7.39 5.65 12.42
N THR A 202 6.12 5.48 12.74
CA THR A 202 5.59 5.53 14.11
C THR A 202 5.54 4.16 14.78
N CYS A 203 6.09 3.12 14.13
CA CYS A 203 5.95 1.73 14.58
C CYS A 203 4.48 1.35 14.87
N ALA A 204 3.57 1.80 14.00
CA ALA A 204 2.13 1.56 14.08
C ALA A 204 1.45 2.04 15.38
N ASP A 205 1.96 3.13 15.96
CA ASP A 205 1.38 3.77 17.15
C ASP A 205 0.31 4.82 16.77
N PRO A 206 -0.99 4.60 17.09
CA PRO A 206 -2.07 5.51 16.67
C PRO A 206 -1.95 6.94 17.22
N GLU A 207 -1.50 7.08 18.48
CA GLU A 207 -1.34 8.38 19.14
C GLU A 207 -0.30 9.24 18.41
N THR A 208 0.85 8.65 18.09
CA THR A 208 1.92 9.34 17.35
C THR A 208 1.52 9.63 15.91
N VAL A 209 0.81 8.71 15.24
CA VAL A 209 0.21 8.98 13.92
C VAL A 209 -0.68 10.21 13.99
N GLY A 210 -1.60 10.27 14.95
CA GLY A 210 -2.52 11.39 15.15
C GLY A 210 -1.79 12.71 15.37
N ARG A 211 -0.80 12.73 16.27
CA ARG A 211 0.02 13.92 16.55
C ARG A 211 0.76 14.42 15.31
N VAL A 212 1.38 13.52 14.53
CA VAL A 212 2.09 13.90 13.31
C VAL A 212 1.11 14.48 12.28
N ILE A 213 -0.02 13.81 12.00
CA ILE A 213 -0.99 14.30 11.01
C ILE A 213 -1.62 15.63 11.44
N ALA A 214 -1.84 15.85 12.75
CA ALA A 214 -2.36 17.12 13.27
C ALA A 214 -1.44 18.31 12.96
N GLY A 215 -0.13 18.09 12.82
CA GLY A 215 0.84 19.12 12.41
C GLY A 215 0.73 19.54 10.94
N PHE A 216 0.22 18.68 10.06
CA PHE A 216 0.14 18.98 8.63
C PHE A 216 -0.91 20.04 8.29
N PRO A 217 -0.76 20.77 7.17
CA PRO A 217 -1.81 21.60 6.61
C PRO A 217 -3.13 20.81 6.43
N PRO A 218 -4.30 21.36 6.83
CA PRO A 218 -5.58 20.63 6.83
C PRO A 218 -5.92 19.93 5.51
N HIS A 219 -5.64 20.56 4.37
CA HIS A 219 -5.93 20.01 3.04
C HIS A 219 -5.12 18.76 2.67
N ARG A 220 -4.07 18.40 3.43
CA ARG A 220 -3.21 17.23 3.20
C ARG A 220 -3.53 16.05 4.13
N ARG A 221 -4.28 16.31 5.21
CA ARG A 221 -4.50 15.33 6.29
C ARG A 221 -5.30 14.13 5.82
N GLY A 222 -6.31 14.35 4.98
CA GLY A 222 -7.13 13.26 4.43
C GLY A 222 -6.30 12.25 3.64
N ASP A 223 -5.36 12.72 2.81
CA ASP A 223 -4.50 11.82 2.05
C ASP A 223 -3.56 10.99 2.93
N LEU A 224 -2.97 11.62 3.95
CA LEU A 224 -2.16 10.91 4.94
C LEU A 224 -2.98 9.84 5.67
N TRP A 225 -4.21 10.17 6.08
CA TRP A 225 -5.11 9.22 6.71
C TRP A 225 -5.49 8.06 5.79
N SER A 226 -5.73 8.31 4.49
CA SER A 226 -5.89 7.24 3.51
C SER A 226 -4.66 6.33 3.43
N GLY A 227 -3.46 6.91 3.46
CA GLY A 227 -2.22 6.14 3.49
C GLY A 227 -2.09 5.26 4.73
N VAL A 228 -2.35 5.83 5.90
CA VAL A 228 -2.33 5.11 7.18
C VAL A 228 -3.33 3.96 7.18
N GLY A 229 -4.57 4.19 6.73
CA GLY A 229 -5.61 3.17 6.69
C GLY A 229 -5.24 2.00 5.79
N LEU A 230 -4.63 2.27 4.64
CA LEU A 230 -4.10 1.24 3.75
C LEU A 230 -2.99 0.43 4.43
N ALA A 231 -2.00 1.09 5.02
CA ALA A 231 -0.88 0.40 5.67
C ALA A 231 -1.33 -0.42 6.89
N ALA A 232 -2.21 0.14 7.73
CA ALA A 232 -2.76 -0.54 8.90
C ALA A 232 -3.51 -1.82 8.50
N ALA A 233 -4.43 -1.73 7.54
CA ALA A 233 -5.19 -2.87 7.04
C ALA A 233 -4.31 -3.90 6.33
N TYR A 234 -3.42 -3.46 5.43
CA TYR A 234 -2.65 -4.39 4.58
C TYR A 234 -1.58 -5.16 5.35
N THR A 235 -1.01 -4.55 6.39
CA THR A 235 0.00 -5.19 7.26
C THR A 235 -0.63 -6.02 8.37
N GLY A 236 -1.80 -5.62 8.90
CA GLY A 236 -2.49 -6.33 9.98
C GLY A 236 -1.68 -6.39 11.28
N VAL A 237 -0.73 -5.48 11.50
CA VAL A 237 0.24 -5.60 12.62
C VAL A 237 -0.32 -5.16 13.97
N ARG A 238 -1.51 -4.57 14.01
CA ARG A 238 -2.17 -4.12 15.25
C ARG A 238 -3.53 -4.79 15.42
N PRO A 239 -3.89 -5.13 16.67
CA PRO A 239 -5.16 -5.77 16.97
C PRO A 239 -6.35 -4.80 16.86
N PRO A 240 -7.59 -5.32 16.78
CA PRO A 240 -8.81 -4.52 16.64
C PRO A 240 -9.01 -3.40 17.66
N ASP A 241 -8.69 -3.61 18.93
CA ASP A 241 -8.85 -2.60 19.99
C ASP A 241 -7.96 -1.37 19.78
N VAL A 242 -6.75 -1.59 19.29
CA VAL A 242 -5.83 -0.50 18.93
C VAL A 242 -6.31 0.20 17.66
N LEU A 243 -6.78 -0.54 16.66
CA LEU A 243 -7.31 0.03 15.42
C LEU A 243 -8.62 0.80 15.65
N ALA A 244 -9.44 0.39 16.62
CA ALA A 244 -10.59 1.17 17.07
C ALA A 244 -10.17 2.50 17.69
N SER A 245 -9.03 2.56 18.38
CA SER A 245 -8.45 3.81 18.88
C SER A 245 -7.94 4.70 17.72
N LEU A 246 -7.35 4.10 16.69
CA LEU A 246 -6.97 4.82 15.46
C LEU A 246 -8.19 5.48 14.78
N LEU A 247 -9.33 4.79 14.72
CA LEU A 247 -10.59 5.35 14.19
C LEU A 247 -11.13 6.53 15.01
N ARG A 248 -10.97 6.49 16.34
CA ARG A 248 -11.33 7.61 17.21
C ARG A 248 -10.43 8.81 16.96
N ILE A 249 -9.13 8.60 16.88
CA ILE A 249 -8.13 9.65 16.61
C ILE A 249 -8.33 10.26 15.21
N ALA A 250 -8.72 9.45 14.23
CA ALA A 250 -9.03 9.89 12.86
C ALA A 250 -10.41 10.57 12.73
N GLU A 251 -10.97 11.14 13.80
CA GLU A 251 -12.21 11.90 13.74
C GLU A 251 -12.13 13.01 12.67
N GLY A 252 -13.21 13.21 11.93
CA GLY A 252 -13.22 14.06 10.72
C GLY A 252 -12.61 13.42 9.47
N HIS A 253 -11.79 12.37 9.62
CA HIS A 253 -11.09 11.68 8.53
C HIS A 253 -11.36 10.16 8.45
N ARG A 254 -12.36 9.65 9.16
CA ARG A 254 -12.71 8.21 9.16
C ARG A 254 -12.98 7.66 7.77
N ALA A 255 -13.65 8.44 6.91
CA ALA A 255 -13.89 8.05 5.53
C ALA A 255 -12.58 7.92 4.73
N ASP A 256 -11.62 8.81 4.96
CA ASP A 256 -10.30 8.75 4.30
C ASP A 256 -9.53 7.50 4.74
N LEU A 257 -9.51 7.22 6.05
CA LEU A 257 -8.91 6.01 6.64
C LEU A 257 -9.55 4.73 6.06
N ALA A 258 -10.89 4.67 6.05
CA ALA A 258 -11.64 3.54 5.51
C ALA A 258 -11.43 3.34 4.01
N GLN A 259 -11.29 4.41 3.23
CA GLN A 259 -10.93 4.33 1.81
C GLN A 259 -9.59 3.62 1.63
N GLY A 260 -8.59 3.98 2.43
CA GLY A 260 -7.28 3.32 2.43
C GLY A 260 -7.40 1.83 2.74
N ALA A 261 -8.13 1.49 3.80
CA ALA A 261 -8.37 0.11 4.20
C ALA A 261 -9.12 -0.70 3.12
N ALA A 262 -10.06 -0.07 2.40
CA ALA A 262 -10.76 -0.70 1.28
C ALA A 262 -9.82 -1.04 0.10
N PHE A 263 -8.83 -0.18 -0.20
CA PHE A 263 -7.78 -0.51 -1.17
C PHE A 263 -6.92 -1.69 -0.72
N ALA A 264 -6.58 -1.78 0.57
CA ALA A 264 -5.90 -2.95 1.12
C ALA A 264 -6.75 -4.23 0.99
N ALA A 265 -8.05 -4.14 1.27
CA ALA A 265 -9.00 -5.24 1.09
C ALA A 265 -9.04 -5.71 -0.37
N LYS A 266 -9.16 -4.79 -1.33
CA LYS A 266 -9.12 -5.11 -2.76
C LYS A 266 -7.83 -5.82 -3.15
N ALA A 267 -6.69 -5.32 -2.71
CA ALA A 267 -5.39 -5.92 -3.02
C ALA A 267 -5.26 -7.35 -2.47
N ARG A 268 -5.77 -7.62 -1.26
CA ARG A 268 -5.74 -8.95 -0.62
C ARG A 268 -6.72 -9.93 -1.26
N VAL A 269 -7.96 -9.49 -1.51
CA VAL A 269 -8.96 -10.29 -2.22
C VAL A 269 -8.47 -10.70 -3.61
N LEU A 270 -7.84 -9.77 -4.35
CA LEU A 270 -7.26 -10.06 -5.66
C LEU A 270 -6.08 -11.03 -5.60
N ALA A 271 -5.26 -10.96 -4.55
CA ALA A 271 -4.18 -11.91 -4.31
C ALA A 271 -4.69 -13.33 -4.01
N GLY A 272 -5.97 -13.48 -3.67
CA GLY A 272 -6.61 -14.75 -3.31
C GLY A 272 -6.37 -15.15 -1.85
N GLU A 273 -5.80 -14.26 -1.03
CA GLU A 273 -5.49 -14.55 0.38
C GLU A 273 -5.75 -13.31 1.24
N VAL A 274 -6.54 -13.50 2.31
CA VAL A 274 -6.79 -12.50 3.35
C VAL A 274 -6.45 -13.13 4.71
N PRO A 275 -5.21 -12.94 5.23
CA PRO A 275 -4.80 -13.45 6.54
C PRO A 275 -5.72 -12.97 7.67
N GLY A 276 -5.79 -13.72 8.78
CA GLY A 276 -6.65 -13.41 9.94
C GLY A 276 -6.51 -11.98 10.45
N ASP A 277 -5.31 -11.58 10.88
CA ASP A 277 -5.08 -10.22 11.39
C ASP A 277 -5.37 -9.12 10.35
N VAL A 278 -5.18 -9.41 9.07
CA VAL A 278 -5.51 -8.49 7.97
C VAL A 278 -7.03 -8.36 7.81
N ARG A 279 -7.76 -9.47 7.91
CA ARG A 279 -9.23 -9.47 7.92
C ARG A 279 -9.75 -8.66 9.10
N ASP A 280 -9.26 -8.91 10.31
CA ASP A 280 -9.67 -8.22 11.52
C ASP A 280 -9.40 -6.71 11.41
N ALA A 281 -8.26 -6.32 10.84
CA ALA A 281 -7.94 -4.93 10.59
C ALA A 281 -8.88 -4.27 9.57
N ILE A 282 -9.20 -4.96 8.46
CA ILE A 282 -10.16 -4.46 7.46
C ILE A 282 -11.55 -4.33 8.09
N GLU A 283 -12.02 -5.35 8.80
CA GLU A 283 -13.35 -5.34 9.43
C GLU A 283 -13.48 -4.23 10.47
N THR A 284 -12.43 -4.00 11.25
CA THR A 284 -12.39 -2.89 12.21
C THR A 284 -12.42 -1.54 11.50
N LEU A 285 -11.55 -1.30 10.51
CA LEU A 285 -11.38 0.01 9.89
C LEU A 285 -12.48 0.37 8.89
N CYS A 286 -13.09 -0.63 8.25
CA CYS A 286 -14.15 -0.44 7.26
C CYS A 286 -15.55 -0.66 7.83
N SER A 287 -15.70 -1.27 9.02
CA SER A 287 -16.97 -1.78 9.53
C SER A 287 -17.66 -2.74 8.53
N ALA A 288 -16.88 -3.49 7.76
CA ALA A 288 -17.36 -4.36 6.69
C ALA A 288 -16.37 -5.49 6.39
N SER A 289 -16.86 -6.61 5.86
CA SER A 289 -16.00 -7.72 5.46
C SER A 289 -15.02 -7.32 4.34
N PRO A 290 -13.88 -8.01 4.18
CA PRO A 290 -12.94 -7.75 3.10
C PRO A 290 -13.56 -7.80 1.71
N ALA A 291 -14.50 -8.72 1.49
CA ALA A 291 -15.21 -8.84 0.22
C ALA A 291 -16.10 -7.62 -0.06
N THR A 292 -16.83 -7.14 0.96
CA THR A 292 -17.68 -5.95 0.84
C THR A 292 -16.82 -4.70 0.58
N ALA A 293 -15.75 -4.51 1.36
CA ALA A 293 -14.85 -3.37 1.20
C ALA A 293 -14.16 -3.37 -0.18
N ALA A 294 -13.71 -4.54 -0.67
CA ALA A 294 -13.18 -4.69 -2.01
C ALA A 294 -14.23 -4.32 -3.09
N LYS A 295 -15.49 -4.71 -2.92
CA LYS A 295 -16.57 -4.40 -3.86
C LYS A 295 -16.85 -2.89 -3.98
N TRP A 296 -16.68 -2.11 -2.90
CA TRP A 296 -16.77 -0.65 -2.99
C TRP A 296 -15.75 -0.08 -3.97
N THR A 297 -14.53 -0.63 -3.96
CA THR A 297 -13.48 -0.19 -4.88
C THR A 297 -13.80 -0.52 -6.33
N ASP A 298 -14.46 -1.66 -6.59
CA ASP A 298 -14.86 -2.09 -7.92
C ASP A 298 -15.98 -1.21 -8.49
N ILE A 299 -17.07 -1.03 -7.73
CA ILE A 299 -18.19 -0.15 -8.12
C ILE A 299 -17.67 1.27 -8.39
N ALA A 300 -16.86 1.80 -7.47
CA ALA A 300 -16.29 3.13 -7.60
C ALA A 300 -15.31 3.23 -8.79
N HIS A 301 -14.59 2.15 -9.10
CA HIS A 301 -13.65 2.12 -10.22
C HIS A 301 -14.40 2.15 -11.55
N ASP A 302 -15.46 1.35 -11.69
CA ASP A 302 -16.26 1.30 -12.92
C ASP A 302 -16.84 2.69 -13.24
N GLU A 303 -17.44 3.37 -12.25
CA GLU A 303 -17.98 4.73 -12.42
C GLU A 303 -16.90 5.77 -12.75
N ALA A 304 -15.71 5.68 -12.14
CA ALA A 304 -14.62 6.62 -12.42
C ALA A 304 -13.96 6.35 -13.78
N ALA A 305 -13.80 5.08 -14.16
CA ALA A 305 -13.16 4.69 -15.41
C ALA A 305 -13.94 5.13 -16.65
N ASP A 306 -15.26 5.32 -16.53
CA ASP A 306 -16.11 5.90 -17.58
C ASP A 306 -15.73 7.36 -17.93
N HIS A 307 -15.05 8.07 -17.02
CA HIS A 307 -14.60 9.45 -17.22
C HIS A 307 -13.20 9.54 -17.85
N GLY A 308 -12.41 8.48 -17.73
CA GLY A 308 -11.04 8.41 -18.24
C GLY A 308 -10.08 7.76 -17.25
N ASP A 309 -8.79 8.05 -17.43
CA ASP A 309 -7.74 7.56 -16.55
C ASP A 309 -6.85 8.68 -16.01
N SER A 310 -7.29 9.94 -16.11
CA SER A 310 -6.56 11.11 -15.63
C SER A 310 -6.33 11.05 -14.12
N LEU A 311 -5.53 11.99 -13.62
CA LEU A 311 -5.31 12.08 -12.18
C LEU A 311 -6.57 12.53 -11.45
N GLU A 312 -7.38 13.37 -12.10
CA GLU A 312 -8.66 13.83 -11.57
C GLU A 312 -9.62 12.64 -11.43
N ASP A 313 -9.65 11.74 -12.42
CA ASP A 313 -10.47 10.52 -12.37
C ASP A 313 -10.02 9.58 -11.25
N TYR A 314 -8.71 9.50 -10.96
CA TYR A 314 -8.20 8.75 -9.82
C TYR A 314 -8.63 9.37 -8.48
N GLN A 315 -8.61 10.71 -8.36
CA GLN A 315 -9.13 11.37 -7.16
C GLN A 315 -10.65 11.21 -7.03
N TYR A 316 -11.35 11.19 -8.16
CA TYR A 316 -12.78 10.92 -8.20
C TYR A 316 -13.07 9.50 -7.72
N TRP A 317 -12.34 8.50 -8.21
CA TRP A 317 -12.42 7.11 -7.72
C TRP A 317 -12.29 7.02 -6.19
N ARG A 318 -11.27 7.67 -5.60
CA ARG A 318 -11.10 7.71 -4.14
C ARG A 318 -12.31 8.34 -3.42
N THR A 319 -12.87 9.40 -4.01
CA THR A 319 -14.07 10.06 -3.47
C THR A 319 -15.29 9.14 -3.53
N LEU A 320 -15.44 8.39 -4.60
CA LEU A 320 -16.49 7.39 -4.77
C LEU A 320 -16.38 6.24 -3.76
N VAL A 321 -15.16 5.74 -3.49
CA VAL A 321 -14.96 4.72 -2.44
C VAL A 321 -15.41 5.24 -1.07
N ARG A 322 -15.08 6.49 -0.73
CA ARG A 322 -15.57 7.14 0.51
C ARG A 322 -17.10 7.24 0.54
N ARG A 323 -17.73 7.52 -0.62
CA ARG A 323 -19.19 7.57 -0.75
C ARG A 323 -19.82 6.21 -0.48
N GLU A 324 -19.27 5.12 -1.03
CA GLU A 324 -19.78 3.77 -0.80
C GLU A 324 -19.62 3.33 0.66
N TRP A 325 -18.50 3.65 1.31
CA TRP A 325 -18.34 3.41 2.75
C TRP A 325 -19.41 4.15 3.58
N ARG A 326 -19.66 5.44 3.30
CA ARG A 326 -20.71 6.22 4.01
C ARG A 326 -22.11 5.64 3.81
N ARG A 327 -22.42 5.11 2.63
CA ARG A 327 -23.71 4.44 2.36
C ARG A 327 -23.86 3.16 3.19
N HIS A 328 -22.77 2.42 3.37
CA HIS A 328 -22.76 1.22 4.20
C HIS A 328 -22.92 1.57 5.69
N ASP A 329 -22.10 2.49 6.21
CA ASP A 329 -22.09 2.90 7.61
C ASP A 329 -23.40 3.62 8.02
N GLY A 330 -23.88 4.54 7.17
CA GLY A 330 -25.16 5.23 7.34
C GLY A 330 -26.41 4.36 7.11
N GLY A 331 -26.23 3.14 6.59
CA GLY A 331 -27.29 2.14 6.39
C GLY A 331 -27.52 1.23 7.60
N LEU A 332 -26.49 1.01 8.43
CA LEU A 332 -26.60 0.22 9.65
C LEU A 332 -27.22 1.03 10.80
N VAL A 333 -26.85 2.30 10.96
CA VAL A 333 -27.43 3.19 11.98
C VAL A 333 -28.95 3.38 11.80
N ARG A 334 -29.48 3.36 10.57
CA ARG A 334 -30.95 3.45 10.35
C ARG A 334 -31.71 2.14 10.52
N ARG A 335 -31.05 0.98 10.48
CA ARG A 335 -31.71 -0.33 10.59
C ARG A 335 -31.87 -0.82 12.02
N GLU A 336 -31.05 -0.34 12.96
CA GLU A 336 -31.24 -0.63 14.39
C GLU A 336 -32.32 0.26 15.02
N TRP A 337 -32.44 1.52 14.59
CA TRP A 337 -33.49 2.42 15.10
C TRP A 337 -34.92 2.06 14.64
N ARG A 338 -35.10 1.36 13.51
CA ARG A 338 -36.44 0.91 13.07
C ARG A 338 -36.90 -0.41 13.70
N ARG A 339 -36.08 -1.10 14.50
CA ARG A 339 -36.47 -2.35 15.15
C ARG A 339 -36.90 -2.20 16.62
N HIS A 340 -36.82 -1.00 17.20
CA HIS A 340 -37.24 -0.74 18.58
C HIS A 340 -38.54 0.06 18.76
N ASP A 341 -39.12 0.61 17.69
CA ASP A 341 -40.40 1.36 17.75
C ASP A 341 -41.54 0.65 16.99
N GLY A 342 -41.69 -0.66 17.23
CA GLY A 342 -42.84 -1.46 16.79
C GLY A 342 -43.71 -1.82 17.98
N GLY A 343 -44.44 -0.83 18.49
CA GLY A 343 -45.26 -0.91 19.70
C GLY A 343 -46.23 -2.09 19.73
N GLY A 344 -46.29 -2.72 20.90
CA GLY A 344 -47.44 -3.48 21.34
C GLY A 344 -48.65 -2.58 21.56
N GLY A 345 -49.82 -3.14 21.26
CA GLY A 345 -51.11 -2.51 21.50
C GLY A 345 -52.24 -3.36 20.92
N GLN A 346 -52.61 -4.43 21.61
CA GLN A 346 -53.92 -5.07 21.50
C GLN A 346 -54.76 -4.67 22.72
N TRP A 347 -56.06 -4.54 22.46
CA TRP A 347 -57.21 -4.20 23.33
C TRP A 347 -57.50 -2.71 23.50
#